data_AF-I1BX43-F1
#
_entry.id   AF-I1BX43-F1
#
_cell.length_a   1.000
_cell.length_b   1.000
_cell.length_c   1.000
_cell.angle_alpha   90.00
_cell.angle_beta   90.00
_cell.angle_gamma   90.00
#
_symmetry.space_group_name_H-M   'P 1'
#
loop_
_entity.id
_entity.type
_entity.pdbx_description
1 polymer ?
#
loop_
_entity_poly.entity_id
_entity_poly.type
_entity_poly.pdbx_seq_one_letter_code
_entity_poly.pdbx_strand_id
1 'polypeptide(L)'
;MRAYVYDTETKEDQRAPHDTGLEKSEADLAEFGVLYWKVKGDGLDRTEEIARKRGYNHRQTIELSPDAFGSVYEHKLQEFFTE
;
A
#
# COMPACT_ATOMS: atom_id res chain seq x y z
N MET A 1 -6.43 9.93 -3.14
CA MET A 1 -5.97 8.56 -3.45
C MET A 1 -6.65 8.14 -4.75
N ARG A 2 -6.03 7.30 -5.59
CA ARG A 2 -6.70 6.68 -6.74
C ARG A 2 -6.71 5.17 -6.51
N ALA A 3 -7.87 4.54 -6.67
CA ALA A 3 -8.06 3.10 -6.58
C ALA A 3 -8.98 2.66 -7.71
N TYR A 4 -8.76 1.45 -8.23
CA TYR A 4 -9.52 0.89 -9.34
C TYR A 4 -9.51 -0.64 -9.26
N VAL A 5 -10.41 -1.28 -10.00
CA VAL A 5 -10.43 -2.74 -10.10
C VAL A 5 -9.23 -3.21 -10.92
N TYR A 6 -8.46 -4.12 -10.33
CA TYR A 6 -7.26 -4.71 -10.92
C TYR A 6 -7.62 -5.77 -11.96
N ASP A 7 -6.96 -5.76 -13.13
CA ASP A 7 -7.09 -6.79 -14.15
C ASP A 7 -6.25 -8.04 -13.84
N THR A 8 -6.91 -9.18 -13.67
CA THR A 8 -6.27 -10.47 -13.38
C THR A 8 -6.09 -11.37 -14.61
N GLU A 9 -6.61 -11.00 -15.78
CA GLU A 9 -6.58 -11.84 -16.98
C GLU A 9 -5.28 -11.68 -17.79
N THR A 10 -4.62 -10.53 -17.69
CA THR A 10 -3.39 -10.22 -18.41
C THR A 10 -2.15 -10.82 -17.73
N LYS A 11 -1.22 -11.35 -18.54
CA LYS A 11 0.09 -11.86 -18.10
C LYS A 11 1.19 -10.81 -18.17
N GLU A 12 0.84 -9.54 -17.99
CA GLU A 12 1.81 -8.45 -17.96
C GLU A 12 2.63 -8.50 -16.67
N ASP A 13 3.68 -7.69 -16.60
CA ASP A 13 4.46 -7.52 -15.38
C ASP A 13 3.52 -7.04 -14.26
N GLN A 14 3.52 -7.71 -13.10
CA GLN A 14 2.68 -7.38 -11.93
C GLN A 14 2.85 -5.92 -11.43
N ARG A 15 3.92 -5.23 -11.84
CA ARG A 15 4.19 -3.81 -11.55
C ARG A 15 3.49 -2.86 -12.53
N ALA A 16 2.93 -3.39 -13.61
CA ALA A 16 2.14 -2.61 -14.55
C ALA A 16 0.84 -2.10 -13.87
N PRO A 17 0.18 -1.08 -14.43
CA PRO A 17 -1.02 -0.52 -13.80
C PRO A 17 -2.19 -1.50 -13.68
N HIS A 18 -2.38 -2.42 -14.64
CA HIS A 18 -3.53 -3.34 -14.68
C HIS A 18 -4.90 -2.63 -14.45
N ASP A 19 -5.04 -1.42 -15.01
CA ASP A 19 -6.18 -0.54 -14.79
C ASP A 19 -7.34 -0.90 -15.73
N THR A 20 -8.42 -1.45 -15.16
CA THR A 20 -9.65 -1.79 -15.91
C THR A 20 -10.52 -0.58 -16.27
N GLY A 21 -10.19 0.62 -15.75
CA GLY A 21 -11.00 1.84 -15.87
C GLY A 21 -12.16 1.93 -14.86
N LEU A 22 -12.38 0.90 -14.04
CA LEU A 22 -13.42 0.90 -13.01
C LEU A 22 -12.88 1.49 -11.71
N GLU A 23 -13.06 2.79 -11.53
CA GLU A 23 -12.59 3.52 -10.34
C GLU A 23 -13.38 3.17 -9.07
N LYS A 24 -12.69 3.25 -7.93
CA LYS A 24 -13.25 3.08 -6.58
C LYS A 24 -12.96 4.28 -5.72
N SER A 25 -13.98 4.74 -5.01
CA SER A 25 -13.89 5.88 -4.09
C SER A 25 -13.36 5.44 -2.73
N GLU A 26 -12.91 6.42 -1.93
CA GLU A 26 -12.50 6.17 -0.54
C GLU A 26 -13.66 5.61 0.32
N ALA A 27 -14.91 5.94 -0.03
CA ALA A 27 -16.08 5.40 0.65
C ALA A 27 -16.30 3.92 0.35
N ASP A 28 -16.16 3.51 -0.91
CA ASP A 28 -16.24 2.09 -1.31
C ASP A 28 -15.18 1.26 -0.55
N LEU A 29 -13.97 1.80 -0.41
CA LEU A 29 -12.89 1.14 0.33
C LEU A 29 -13.18 1.03 1.84
N ALA A 30 -13.84 2.04 2.41
CA ALA A 30 -14.20 2.04 3.83
C ALA A 30 -15.23 0.93 4.16
N GLU A 31 -16.09 0.54 3.22
CA GLU A 31 -17.01 -0.59 3.39
C GLU A 31 -16.26 -1.93 3.56
N PHE A 32 -15.07 -2.06 2.96
CA PHE A 32 -14.17 -3.21 3.15
C PHE A 32 -13.25 -3.07 4.37
N GLY A 33 -13.40 -2.01 5.17
CA GLY A 33 -12.57 -1.74 6.34
C GLY A 33 -11.20 -1.10 6.01
N VAL A 34 -10.98 -0.68 4.76
CA VAL A 34 -9.76 0.04 4.37
C VAL A 34 -9.92 1.50 4.74
N LEU A 35 -9.02 1.99 5.61
CA LEU A 35 -9.05 3.36 6.11
C LEU A 35 -7.90 4.17 5.52
N TYR A 36 -8.21 5.38 5.04
CA TYR A 36 -7.24 6.28 4.44
C TYR A 36 -7.13 7.60 5.20
N TRP A 37 -5.89 8.09 5.34
CA TRP A 37 -5.61 9.43 5.87
C TRP A 37 -4.58 10.13 4.98
N LYS A 38 -4.92 11.35 4.53
CA LYS A 38 -3.98 12.21 3.82
C LYS A 38 -3.13 13.00 4.80
N VAL A 39 -1.85 12.68 4.86
CA VAL A 39 -0.85 13.37 5.69
C VAL A 39 -0.02 14.30 4.81
N LYS A 40 0.33 15.50 5.29
CA LYS A 40 1.12 16.53 4.57
C LYS A 40 2.39 16.84 5.37
N GLY A 41 3.46 17.26 4.70
CA GLY A 41 4.73 17.63 5.34
C GLY A 41 5.51 16.42 5.85
N ASP A 42 6.24 16.58 6.96
CA ASP A 42 6.91 15.46 7.65
C ASP A 42 5.92 14.41 8.19
N GLY A 43 4.68 14.84 8.41
CA GLY A 43 3.54 13.99 8.75
C GLY A 43 3.62 13.29 10.10
N LEU A 44 4.67 13.53 10.88
CA LEU A 44 4.96 12.72 12.06
C LEU A 44 3.89 12.90 13.13
N ASP A 45 3.61 14.14 13.53
CA ASP A 45 2.62 14.45 14.57
C ASP A 45 1.23 13.89 14.23
N ARG A 46 0.82 14.02 12.96
CA ARG A 46 -0.47 13.52 12.50
C ARG A 46 -0.51 11.98 12.51
N THR A 47 0.60 11.34 12.15
CA THR A 47 0.71 9.88 12.17
C THR A 47 0.65 9.34 13.60
N GLU A 48 1.33 10.00 14.55
CA GLU A 48 1.29 9.63 15.97
C GLU A 48 -0.11 9.83 16.58
N GLU A 49 -0.85 10.87 16.19
CA GLU A 49 -2.25 11.05 16.58
C GLU A 49 -3.13 9.88 16.10
N ILE A 50 -2.96 9.45 14.85
CA ILE A 50 -3.69 8.32 14.28
C ILE A 50 -3.33 7.02 15.00
N ALA A 51 -2.03 6.79 15.22
CA ALA A 51 -1.54 5.60 15.94
C ALA A 51 -2.13 5.51 17.35
N ARG A 52 -2.12 6.60 18.11
CA ARG A 52 -2.75 6.67 19.45
C ARG A 52 -4.25 6.38 19.42
N LYS A 53 -4.99 6.96 18.46
CA LYS A 53 -6.43 6.73 18.31
C LYS A 53 -6.77 5.28 17.97
N ARG A 54 -5.88 4.60 17.24
CA ARG A 54 -6.06 3.22 16.77
C ARG A 54 -5.41 2.16 17.66
N GLY A 55 -4.60 2.58 18.64
CA GLY A 55 -3.85 1.67 19.51
C GLY A 55 -2.67 0.99 18.82
N TYR A 56 -2.07 1.63 17.81
CA TYR A 56 -0.85 1.12 17.15
C TYR A 56 0.37 1.40 18.04
N ASN A 57 0.83 0.39 18.77
CA ASN A 57 1.89 0.53 19.79
C ASN A 57 3.30 0.23 19.28
N HIS A 58 3.42 -0.34 18.07
CA HIS A 58 4.69 -0.73 17.47
C HIS A 58 4.81 -0.13 16.08
N ARG A 59 5.99 0.40 15.76
CA ARG A 59 6.31 0.99 14.47
C ARG A 59 7.72 0.60 14.06
N GLN A 60 7.88 0.24 12.80
CA GLN A 60 9.17 0.04 12.15
C GLN A 60 9.17 0.78 10.82
N THR A 61 10.36 1.12 10.34
CA THR A 61 10.57 1.69 9.01
C THR A 61 11.35 0.68 8.20
N ILE A 62 10.88 0.40 6.99
CA ILE A 62 11.52 -0.50 6.03
C ILE A 62 11.76 0.29 4.73
N GLU A 63 12.94 0.12 4.14
CA GLU A 63 13.29 0.70 2.84
C GLU A 63 13.35 -0.41 1.80
N LEU A 64 12.34 -0.48 0.93
CA LEU A 64 12.27 -1.48 -0.14
C LEU A 64 12.98 -0.96 -1.39
N SER A 65 14.25 -1.30 -1.56
CA SER A 65 15.04 -0.98 -2.77
C SER A 65 15.98 -2.14 -3.13
N PRO A 66 16.37 -2.28 -4.42
CA PRO A 66 17.37 -3.26 -4.83
C PRO A 66 18.69 -3.13 -4.06
N ASP A 67 19.10 -1.91 -3.72
CA ASP A 67 20.33 -1.64 -2.97
C ASP A 67 20.23 -2.10 -1.50
N ALA A 68 19.08 -1.90 -0.86
CA ALA A 68 18.87 -2.29 0.54
C ALA A 68 18.65 -3.81 0.71
N PHE A 69 18.01 -4.47 -0.27
CA PHE A 69 17.63 -5.88 -0.18
C PHE A 69 18.55 -6.83 -0.97
N GLY A 70 19.38 -6.30 -1.87
CA GLY A 70 20.31 -7.08 -2.68
C GLY A 70 19.63 -8.21 -3.45
N SER A 71 20.21 -9.41 -3.37
CA SER A 71 19.72 -10.60 -4.08
C SER A 71 18.35 -11.12 -3.62
N VAL A 72 17.85 -10.69 -2.46
CA VAL A 72 16.58 -11.16 -1.89
C VAL A 72 15.40 -10.27 -2.31
N TYR A 73 15.67 -9.12 -2.94
CA TYR A 73 14.67 -8.13 -3.32
C TYR A 73 13.50 -8.71 -4.13
N GLU A 74 13.81 -9.41 -5.22
CA GLU A 74 12.78 -9.98 -6.11
C GLU A 74 11.96 -11.07 -5.43
N HIS A 75 12.59 -11.91 -4.61
CA HIS A 75 11.89 -12.95 -3.85
C HIS A 75 10.91 -12.34 -2.84
N LYS A 76 11.33 -11.29 -2.12
CA LYS A 76 10.46 -10.59 -1.14
C LYS A 76 9.27 -9.92 -1.81
N LEU A 77 9.46 -9.33 -3.00
CA LEU A 77 8.36 -8.76 -3.76
C LEU A 77 7.34 -9.81 -4.21
N GLN A 78 7.79 -11.00 -4.62
CA GLN A 78 6.89 -12.10 -4.96
C GLN A 78 6.12 -12.61 -3.75
N GLU A 79 6.77 -12.75 -2.59
CA GLU A 79 6.11 -13.11 -1.33
C GLU A 79 5.01 -12.08 -1.00
N PHE A 80 5.32 -10.78 -1.00
CA PHE A 80 4.34 -9.73 -0.68
C PHE A 80 3.16 -9.64 -1.66
N PHE A 81 3.33 -10.06 -2.91
CA PHE A 81 2.25 -10.03 -3.90
C PHE A 81 1.32 -11.26 -3.82
N THR A 82 1.83 -12.38 -3.31
CA THR A 82 1.08 -13.66 -3.28
C THR A 82 0.38 -13.91 -1.94
N GLU A 83 0.76 -13.21 -0.88
CA GLU A 83 0.19 -13.30 0.49
C GLU A 83 -1.19 -12.65 0.61
#